data_AF-A0A661K7V5-F1
#
_entry.id   AF-A0A661K7V5-F1
#
_cell.length_a   1.000
_cell.length_b   1.000
_cell.length_c   1.000
_cell.angle_alpha   90.00
_cell.angle_beta   90.00
_cell.angle_gamma   90.00
#
_symmetry.space_group_name_H-M   'P 1'
#
loop_
_entity.id
_entity.type
_entity.pdbx_description
1 polymer ?
#
loop_
_entity_poly.entity_id
_entity_poly.type
_entity_poly.pdbx_seq_one_letter_code
_entity_poly.pdbx_strand_id
1 'polypeptide(L)'
;MRAIDTFESLIHKVHEMSANHYDETIPVKDMEFESLHTAWIAGNRFTVLPSAQRLLANRLRVPYSYLNRCPADLQADNLNYWIQQEAKKRDTFFCRFDGGKLRAVFTSRYTAIDHMEVLSYMLEYGFKTNTEVHYFLDQELMVLKVPDYERAFRLGKNDDLVPGVSFANSEVGVLAFSIEAYFYRLVCSNGMISTTSVASRFKHISRKALEQFPNILKGVIYQSEHDRERFVISAQTKVDNPLETIASFNRQFNITKKEAQAVKKGWEAEPGYTMFHVINAYTRGAQDPYLDAEESYKLEQMGGIVLSLVKQ
;
A
#
# COMPACT_ATOMS: atom_id res chain seq x y z
N MET A 1 -11.93 0.72 -1.94
CA MET A 1 -12.85 1.90 -1.88
C MET A 1 -12.10 3.06 -1.28
N ARG A 2 -12.14 4.25 -1.90
CA ARG A 2 -11.59 5.51 -1.34
C ARG A 2 -12.71 6.29 -0.65
N ALA A 3 -12.50 6.75 0.57
CA ALA A 3 -13.47 7.57 1.30
C ALA A 3 -12.80 8.46 2.37
N ILE A 4 -13.55 9.48 2.79
CA ILE A 4 -13.28 10.31 3.98
C ILE A 4 -14.41 10.02 4.95
N ASP A 5 -14.09 9.61 6.16
CA ASP A 5 -15.08 9.23 7.19
C ASP A 5 -14.47 9.36 8.60
N THR A 6 -15.19 8.96 9.64
CA THR A 6 -14.65 8.83 10.99
C THR A 6 -13.82 7.55 11.15
N PHE A 7 -12.87 7.59 12.08
CA PHE A 7 -12.06 6.44 12.44
C PHE A 7 -12.90 5.25 12.91
N GLU A 8 -13.98 5.52 13.65
CA GLU A 8 -14.98 4.52 14.07
C GLU A 8 -15.64 3.80 12.88
N SER A 9 -16.08 4.55 11.86
CA SER A 9 -16.70 3.98 10.65
C SER A 9 -15.73 3.03 9.94
N LEU A 10 -14.44 3.41 9.86
CA LEU A 10 -13.41 2.54 9.28
C LEU A 10 -13.22 1.26 10.10
N ILE A 11 -13.17 1.36 11.43
CA ILE A 11 -13.06 0.19 12.32
C ILE A 11 -14.21 -0.79 12.07
N HIS A 12 -15.45 -0.29 11.99
CA HIS A 12 -16.61 -1.13 11.68
C HIS A 12 -16.48 -1.82 10.32
N LYS A 13 -16.07 -1.09 9.27
CA LYS A 13 -15.89 -1.66 7.93
C LYS A 13 -14.83 -2.77 7.91
N VAL A 14 -13.69 -2.55 8.56
CA VAL A 14 -12.62 -3.56 8.64
C VAL A 14 -13.07 -4.76 9.46
N HIS A 15 -13.83 -4.54 10.54
CA HIS A 15 -14.39 -5.63 11.33
C HIS A 15 -15.36 -6.50 10.51
N GLU A 16 -16.28 -5.88 9.76
CA GLU A 16 -17.21 -6.59 8.87
C GLU A 16 -16.48 -7.35 7.77
N MET A 17 -15.48 -6.72 7.13
CA MET A 17 -14.69 -7.35 6.07
C MET A 17 -13.87 -8.54 6.56
N SER A 18 -13.44 -8.52 7.82
CA SER A 18 -12.59 -9.58 8.41
C SER A 18 -13.38 -10.63 9.19
N ALA A 19 -14.72 -10.56 9.21
CA ALA A 19 -15.57 -11.41 10.04
C ALA A 19 -15.37 -12.92 9.84
N ASN A 20 -15.00 -13.34 8.62
CA ASN A 20 -14.74 -14.74 8.27
C ASN A 20 -13.24 -15.02 8.02
N HIS A 21 -12.35 -14.10 8.39
CA HIS A 21 -10.92 -14.30 8.24
C HIS A 21 -10.39 -15.28 9.28
N TYR A 22 -9.60 -16.24 8.83
CA TYR A 22 -8.85 -17.13 9.70
C TYR A 22 -7.58 -17.60 8.99
N ASP A 23 -6.60 -18.04 9.77
CA ASP A 23 -5.29 -18.46 9.28
C ASP A 23 -5.01 -19.90 9.72
N GLU A 24 -4.41 -20.70 8.84
CA GLU A 24 -4.02 -22.08 9.15
C GLU A 24 -2.63 -22.41 8.60
N THR A 25 -1.93 -23.30 9.29
CA THR A 25 -0.70 -23.90 8.77
C THR A 25 -1.04 -25.23 8.10
N ILE A 26 -0.97 -25.24 6.77
CA ILE A 26 -1.41 -26.34 5.92
C ILE A 26 -0.19 -27.17 5.47
N PRO A 27 -0.16 -28.49 5.65
CA PRO A 27 0.84 -29.34 5.03
C PRO A 27 0.79 -29.21 3.50
N VAL A 28 1.94 -28.99 2.84
CA VAL A 28 1.99 -28.76 1.39
C VAL A 28 1.40 -29.94 0.62
N LYS A 29 1.59 -31.16 1.15
CA LYS A 29 1.06 -32.41 0.60
C LYS A 29 -0.48 -32.53 0.63
N ASP A 30 -1.15 -31.70 1.44
CA ASP A 30 -2.61 -31.72 1.57
C ASP A 30 -3.27 -30.73 0.60
N MET A 31 -2.49 -30.06 -0.26
CA MET A 31 -2.96 -29.13 -1.28
C MET A 31 -2.99 -29.79 -2.66
N GLU A 32 -4.17 -29.76 -3.29
CA GLU A 32 -4.39 -30.20 -4.66
C GLU A 32 -5.16 -29.13 -5.43
N PHE A 33 -4.95 -29.00 -6.73
CA PHE A 33 -5.54 -27.95 -7.56
C PHE A 33 -6.44 -28.57 -8.65
N GLU A 34 -7.70 -28.11 -8.73
CA GLU A 34 -8.56 -28.39 -9.89
C GLU A 34 -8.29 -27.41 -11.04
N SER A 35 -7.86 -26.20 -10.69
CA SER A 35 -7.53 -25.13 -11.62
C SER A 35 -6.80 -24.02 -10.86
N LEU A 36 -6.47 -22.94 -11.55
CA LEU A 36 -5.97 -21.72 -10.91
C LEU A 36 -7.00 -21.11 -9.92
N HIS A 37 -8.29 -21.38 -10.09
CA HIS A 37 -9.37 -20.78 -9.32
C HIS A 37 -9.87 -21.66 -8.17
N THR A 38 -9.45 -22.92 -8.11
CA THR A 38 -9.96 -23.86 -7.11
C THR A 38 -8.89 -24.83 -6.64
N ALA A 39 -8.78 -24.94 -5.31
CA ALA A 39 -7.90 -25.88 -4.64
C ALA A 39 -8.69 -26.74 -3.65
N TRP A 40 -8.28 -27.99 -3.49
CA TRP A 40 -8.64 -28.85 -2.37
C TRP A 40 -7.55 -28.74 -1.32
N ILE A 41 -7.95 -28.51 -0.07
CA ILE A 41 -7.06 -28.42 1.07
C ILE A 41 -7.60 -29.33 2.17
N ALA A 42 -6.85 -30.36 2.52
CA ALA A 42 -7.26 -31.36 3.51
C ALA A 42 -8.67 -31.93 3.24
N GLY A 43 -8.98 -32.19 1.96
CA GLY A 43 -10.27 -32.73 1.52
C GLY A 43 -11.42 -31.72 1.40
N ASN A 44 -11.20 -30.44 1.69
CA ASN A 44 -12.20 -29.38 1.53
C ASN A 44 -11.91 -28.52 0.30
N ARG A 45 -12.96 -28.13 -0.42
CA ARG A 45 -12.85 -27.33 -1.66
C ARG A 45 -12.89 -25.84 -1.35
N PHE A 46 -11.87 -25.11 -1.81
CA PHE A 46 -11.72 -23.66 -1.63
C PHE A 46 -11.63 -22.93 -2.96
N THR A 47 -12.22 -21.73 -3.01
CA THR A 47 -11.99 -20.78 -4.10
C THR A 47 -10.64 -20.09 -3.88
N VAL A 48 -9.77 -20.05 -4.90
CA VAL A 48 -8.46 -19.40 -4.80
C VAL A 48 -8.57 -17.98 -5.35
N LEU A 49 -8.45 -16.98 -4.48
CA LEU A 49 -8.53 -15.57 -4.87
C LEU A 49 -7.31 -15.12 -5.67
N PRO A 50 -7.44 -14.09 -6.54
CA PRO A 50 -6.34 -13.63 -7.39
C PRO A 50 -5.02 -13.36 -6.66
N SER A 51 -5.06 -12.81 -5.44
CA SER A 51 -3.90 -12.63 -4.56
C SER A 51 -3.20 -13.96 -4.26
N ALA A 52 -3.95 -14.97 -3.80
CA ALA A 52 -3.43 -16.32 -3.53
C ALA A 52 -2.90 -16.98 -4.81
N GLN A 53 -3.58 -16.81 -5.95
CA GLN A 53 -3.12 -17.35 -7.24
C GLN A 53 -1.74 -16.81 -7.61
N ARG A 54 -1.53 -15.50 -7.48
CA ARG A 54 -0.23 -14.85 -7.75
C ARG A 54 0.84 -15.35 -6.78
N LEU A 55 0.52 -15.47 -5.49
CA LEU A 55 1.45 -15.99 -4.48
C LEU A 55 1.87 -17.44 -4.75
N LEU A 56 0.89 -18.30 -5.08
CA LEU A 56 1.13 -19.70 -5.45
C LEU A 56 1.97 -19.80 -6.71
N ALA A 57 1.59 -19.10 -7.79
CA ALA A 57 2.34 -19.10 -9.04
C ALA A 57 3.81 -18.68 -8.82
N ASN A 58 4.03 -17.58 -8.08
CA ASN A 58 5.37 -17.13 -7.73
C ASN A 58 6.13 -18.15 -6.87
N ARG A 59 5.47 -18.78 -5.89
CA ARG A 59 6.08 -19.78 -5.00
C ARG A 59 6.52 -21.01 -5.77
N LEU A 60 5.65 -21.50 -6.65
CA LEU A 60 5.87 -22.67 -7.50
C LEU A 60 6.77 -22.36 -8.71
N ARG A 61 7.20 -21.09 -8.85
CA ARG A 61 8.03 -20.60 -9.96
C ARG A 61 7.39 -20.81 -11.34
N VAL A 62 6.07 -20.71 -11.40
CA VAL A 62 5.30 -20.78 -12.63
C VAL A 62 4.82 -19.37 -13.00
N PRO A 63 5.09 -18.86 -14.21
CA PRO A 63 4.62 -17.52 -14.58
C PRO A 63 3.09 -17.42 -14.54
N TYR A 64 2.56 -16.50 -13.73
CA TYR A 64 1.11 -16.31 -13.57
C TYR A 64 0.40 -16.00 -14.88
N SER A 65 0.99 -15.15 -15.73
CA SER A 65 0.43 -14.78 -17.04
C SER A 65 0.37 -15.95 -18.04
N TYR A 66 1.20 -16.97 -17.85
CA TYR A 66 1.10 -18.22 -18.59
C TYR A 66 -0.04 -19.06 -18.04
N LEU A 67 -0.03 -19.35 -16.72
CA LEU A 67 -1.07 -20.15 -16.07
C LEU A 67 -2.48 -19.63 -16.33
N ASN A 68 -2.69 -18.31 -16.20
CA ASN A 68 -4.00 -17.70 -16.37
C ASN A 68 -4.56 -17.82 -17.80
N ARG A 69 -3.70 -18.09 -18.81
CA ARG A 69 -4.13 -18.32 -20.20
C ARG A 69 -4.35 -19.80 -20.53
N CYS A 70 -3.82 -20.70 -19.71
CA CYS A 70 -3.99 -22.13 -19.91
C CYS A 70 -5.45 -22.55 -19.62
N PRO A 71 -5.96 -23.59 -20.31
CA PRO A 71 -7.20 -24.26 -19.91
C PRO A 71 -7.05 -24.92 -18.53
N ALA A 72 -8.17 -25.21 -17.87
CA ALA A 72 -8.21 -25.61 -16.46
C ALA A 72 -7.43 -26.90 -16.16
N ASP A 73 -7.50 -27.88 -17.06
CA ASP A 73 -6.72 -29.13 -17.01
C ASP A 73 -5.20 -28.85 -17.00
N LEU A 74 -4.71 -28.01 -17.91
CA LEU A 74 -3.30 -27.63 -17.93
C LEU A 74 -2.90 -26.79 -16.71
N GLN A 75 -3.80 -25.95 -16.18
CA GLN A 75 -3.55 -25.24 -14.92
C GLN A 75 -3.37 -26.24 -13.77
N ALA A 76 -4.27 -27.21 -13.65
CA ALA A 76 -4.22 -28.25 -12.63
C ALA A 76 -2.92 -29.06 -12.73
N ASP A 77 -2.59 -29.57 -13.93
CA ASP A 77 -1.39 -30.39 -14.14
C ASP A 77 -0.11 -29.63 -13.74
N ASN A 78 0.00 -28.36 -14.16
CA ASN A 78 1.16 -27.54 -13.80
C ASN A 78 1.24 -27.31 -12.28
N LEU A 79 0.14 -26.85 -11.67
CA LEU A 79 0.11 -26.54 -10.24
C LEU A 79 0.37 -27.79 -9.39
N ASN A 80 -0.28 -28.91 -9.72
CA ASN A 80 -0.13 -30.18 -9.01
C ASN A 80 1.26 -30.81 -9.19
N TYR A 81 1.87 -30.70 -10.37
CA TYR A 81 3.25 -31.16 -10.54
C TYR A 81 4.21 -30.36 -9.64
N TRP A 82 4.09 -29.03 -9.65
CA TRP A 82 5.02 -28.17 -8.91
C TRP A 82 4.78 -28.15 -7.40
N ILE A 83 3.53 -28.25 -6.94
CA ILE A 83 3.23 -28.36 -5.49
C ILE A 83 3.83 -29.65 -4.92
N GLN A 84 3.82 -30.75 -5.68
CA GLN A 84 4.48 -32.00 -5.28
C GLN A 84 6.01 -31.86 -5.24
N GLN A 85 6.62 -31.11 -6.17
CA GLN A 85 8.06 -30.83 -6.08
C GLN A 85 8.39 -29.93 -4.88
N GLU A 86 7.52 -28.99 -4.55
CA GLU A 86 7.70 -28.09 -3.41
C GLU A 86 7.52 -28.83 -2.08
N ALA A 87 6.60 -29.79 -2.01
CA ALA A 87 6.38 -30.67 -0.85
C ALA A 87 7.64 -31.49 -0.48
N LYS A 88 8.56 -31.74 -1.42
CA LYS A 88 9.86 -32.39 -1.14
C LYS A 88 10.84 -31.48 -0.38
N LYS A 89 10.60 -30.16 -0.39
CA LYS A 89 11.50 -29.14 0.18
C LYS A 89 10.89 -28.42 1.37
N ARG A 90 9.56 -28.46 1.49
CA ARG A 90 8.83 -27.74 2.54
C ARG A 90 7.64 -28.56 3.01
N ASP A 91 7.53 -28.63 4.33
CA ASP A 91 6.46 -29.40 4.98
C ASP A 91 5.14 -28.65 4.97
N THR A 92 5.16 -27.33 5.22
CA THR A 92 3.94 -26.54 5.42
C THR A 92 3.94 -25.18 4.72
N PHE A 93 2.74 -24.68 4.43
CA PHE A 93 2.46 -23.29 4.12
C PHE A 93 1.60 -22.63 5.19
N PHE A 94 1.80 -21.33 5.35
CA PHE A 94 0.92 -20.48 6.14
C PHE A 94 -0.14 -19.91 5.20
N CYS A 95 -1.38 -20.35 5.36
CA CYS A 95 -2.51 -20.02 4.49
C CYS A 95 -3.47 -19.09 5.22
N ARG A 96 -3.96 -18.08 4.51
CA ARG A 96 -4.94 -17.12 5.00
C ARG A 96 -6.24 -17.30 4.25
N PHE A 97 -7.36 -17.29 4.96
CA PHE A 97 -8.69 -17.59 4.43
C PHE A 97 -9.70 -16.46 4.66
N ASP A 98 -10.76 -16.47 3.86
CA ASP A 98 -12.04 -15.75 4.04
C ASP A 98 -13.17 -16.77 3.81
N GLY A 99 -13.60 -17.44 4.89
CA GLY A 99 -14.51 -18.58 4.81
C GLY A 99 -14.01 -19.63 3.81
N GLY A 100 -14.83 -19.97 2.80
CA GLY A 100 -14.49 -20.93 1.74
C GLY A 100 -13.52 -20.43 0.66
N LYS A 101 -12.76 -19.35 0.92
CA LYS A 101 -11.81 -18.76 -0.02
C LYS A 101 -10.40 -18.72 0.55
N LEU A 102 -9.42 -19.16 -0.24
CA LEU A 102 -8.00 -18.97 0.04
C LEU A 102 -7.57 -17.59 -0.50
N ARG A 103 -7.15 -16.69 0.40
CA ARG A 103 -6.78 -15.31 0.05
C ARG A 103 -5.28 -15.04 0.04
N ALA A 104 -4.48 -15.82 0.76
CA ALA A 104 -3.03 -15.74 0.66
C ALA A 104 -2.31 -17.04 1.04
N VAL A 105 -1.11 -17.23 0.50
CA VAL A 105 -0.23 -18.38 0.80
C VAL A 105 1.20 -17.89 1.02
N PHE A 106 1.75 -18.21 2.18
CA PHE A 106 3.08 -17.81 2.60
C PHE A 106 3.88 -18.99 3.17
N THR A 107 5.14 -18.75 3.50
CA THR A 107 5.93 -19.68 4.31
C THR A 107 5.76 -19.34 5.79
N SER A 108 6.17 -20.24 6.67
CA SER A 108 6.21 -20.04 8.13
C SER A 108 7.06 -18.84 8.60
N ARG A 109 7.84 -18.21 7.71
CA ARG A 109 8.59 -16.98 8.01
C ARG A 109 7.72 -15.72 7.94
N TYR A 110 6.54 -15.79 7.33
CA TYR A 110 5.65 -14.65 7.21
C TYR A 110 4.98 -14.39 8.55
N THR A 111 5.04 -13.16 9.01
CA THR A 111 4.36 -12.70 10.21
C THR A 111 3.15 -11.89 9.80
N ALA A 112 1.95 -12.47 10.00
CA ALA A 112 0.70 -11.77 9.76
C ALA A 112 0.57 -10.56 10.69
N ILE A 113 0.11 -9.46 10.11
CA ILE A 113 -0.30 -8.25 10.82
C ILE A 113 -1.65 -7.91 10.23
N ASP A 114 -2.70 -7.95 11.05
CA ASP A 114 -4.06 -7.71 10.60
C ASP A 114 -4.40 -6.23 10.61
N HIS A 115 -5.28 -5.81 9.71
CA HIS A 115 -5.81 -4.45 9.68
C HIS A 115 -6.43 -4.10 11.04
N MET A 116 -7.23 -4.99 11.62
CA MET A 116 -7.82 -4.81 12.96
C MET A 116 -6.78 -4.62 14.06
N GLU A 117 -5.63 -5.30 13.96
CA GLU A 117 -4.54 -5.13 14.91
C GLU A 117 -3.94 -3.72 14.78
N VAL A 118 -3.63 -3.28 13.56
CA VAL A 118 -3.12 -1.92 13.32
C VAL A 118 -4.08 -0.85 13.86
N LEU A 119 -5.39 -1.00 13.63
CA LEU A 119 -6.41 -0.07 14.13
C LEU A 119 -6.51 -0.08 15.67
N SER A 120 -6.36 -1.25 16.30
CA SER A 120 -6.34 -1.38 17.76
C SER A 120 -5.14 -0.65 18.37
N TYR A 121 -3.96 -0.80 17.77
CA TYR A 121 -2.78 -0.03 18.17
C TYR A 121 -3.00 1.47 18.02
N MET A 122 -3.62 1.93 16.93
CA MET A 122 -3.94 3.34 16.78
C MET A 122 -4.85 3.87 17.92
N LEU A 123 -5.89 3.12 18.30
CA LEU A 123 -6.73 3.49 19.46
C LEU A 123 -5.91 3.57 20.76
N GLU A 124 -5.08 2.54 21.03
CA GLU A 124 -4.22 2.46 22.22
C GLU A 124 -3.26 3.65 22.32
N TYR A 125 -2.73 4.12 21.19
CA TYR A 125 -1.75 5.20 21.12
C TYR A 125 -2.34 6.58 20.81
N GLY A 126 -3.65 6.77 21.03
CA GLY A 126 -4.26 8.10 21.19
C GLY A 126 -5.05 8.63 19.99
N PHE A 127 -5.27 7.84 18.94
CA PHE A 127 -6.20 8.20 17.87
C PHE A 127 -7.64 8.05 18.36
N LYS A 128 -8.44 9.12 18.26
CA LYS A 128 -9.84 9.13 18.75
C LYS A 128 -10.77 8.55 17.70
N THR A 129 -11.85 7.91 18.13
CA THR A 129 -12.86 7.30 17.25
C THR A 129 -13.56 8.31 16.33
N ASN A 130 -13.72 9.56 16.79
CA ASN A 130 -14.33 10.64 16.03
C ASN A 130 -13.36 11.40 15.11
N THR A 131 -12.07 11.02 15.06
CA THR A 131 -11.09 11.65 14.18
C THR A 131 -11.44 11.39 12.72
N GLU A 132 -11.33 12.44 11.89
CA GLU A 132 -11.46 12.32 10.44
C GLU A 132 -10.30 11.51 9.87
N VAL A 133 -10.61 10.54 9.02
CA VAL A 133 -9.64 9.69 8.35
C VAL A 133 -9.90 9.62 6.85
N HIS A 134 -8.83 9.64 6.07
CA HIS A 134 -8.89 9.44 4.61
C HIS A 134 -8.34 8.06 4.34
N TYR A 135 -9.13 7.16 3.76
CA TYR A 135 -8.68 5.79 3.57
C TYR A 135 -8.97 5.26 2.18
N PHE A 136 -8.13 4.30 1.79
CA PHE A 136 -8.46 3.29 0.81
C PHE A 136 -8.49 1.93 1.49
N LEU A 137 -9.57 1.18 1.31
CA LEU A 137 -9.72 -0.18 1.84
C LEU A 137 -10.29 -1.12 0.78
N ASP A 138 -9.62 -2.24 0.55
CA ASP A 138 -10.14 -3.39 -0.19
C ASP A 138 -9.68 -4.72 0.44
N GLN A 139 -9.89 -5.84 -0.25
CA GLN A 139 -9.54 -7.17 0.24
C GLN A 139 -8.04 -7.41 0.36
N GLU A 140 -7.21 -6.63 -0.33
CA GLU A 140 -5.77 -6.83 -0.40
C GLU A 140 -4.99 -5.78 0.40
N LEU A 141 -5.51 -4.55 0.51
CA LEU A 141 -4.79 -3.38 1.00
C LEU A 141 -5.68 -2.46 1.86
N MET A 142 -5.10 -1.98 2.96
CA MET A 142 -5.58 -0.83 3.70
C MET A 142 -4.53 0.28 3.65
N VAL A 143 -4.91 1.47 3.21
CA VAL A 143 -4.15 2.71 3.34
C VAL A 143 -5.02 3.68 4.11
N LEU A 144 -4.56 4.14 5.27
CA LEU A 144 -5.28 4.99 6.20
C LEU A 144 -4.44 6.22 6.49
N LYS A 145 -4.98 7.41 6.26
CA LYS A 145 -4.32 8.69 6.52
C LYS A 145 -5.12 9.47 7.54
N VAL A 146 -4.41 10.09 8.47
CA VAL A 146 -4.97 10.91 9.54
C VAL A 146 -4.37 12.30 9.44
N PRO A 147 -5.10 13.29 8.88
CA PRO A 147 -4.67 14.68 8.89
C PRO A 147 -4.65 15.27 10.31
N ASP A 148 -3.67 16.11 10.59
CA ASP A 148 -3.50 16.87 11.83
C ASP A 148 -3.67 18.37 11.54
N TYR A 149 -4.92 18.82 11.60
CA TYR A 149 -5.32 20.19 11.27
C TYR A 149 -4.72 21.26 12.21
N GLU A 150 -4.32 20.89 13.43
CA GLU A 150 -3.69 21.82 14.37
C GLU A 150 -2.28 22.24 13.92
N ARG A 151 -1.63 21.41 13.09
CA ARG A 151 -0.28 21.65 12.55
C ARG A 151 -0.28 22.18 11.12
N ALA A 152 -1.43 22.64 10.62
CA ALA A 152 -1.54 23.19 9.27
C ALA A 152 -0.61 24.39 9.08
N PHE A 153 0.02 24.47 7.90
CA PHE A 153 0.89 25.58 7.53
C PHE A 153 0.64 26.03 6.10
N ARG A 154 0.98 27.29 5.83
CA ARG A 154 0.71 27.94 4.53
C ARG A 154 1.97 27.96 3.67
N LEU A 155 1.85 27.47 2.44
CA LEU A 155 2.93 27.51 1.44
C LEU A 155 2.85 28.77 0.56
N GLY A 156 1.62 29.22 0.25
CA GLY A 156 1.35 30.34 -0.64
C GLY A 156 0.01 31.00 -0.33
N LYS A 157 -0.46 31.89 -1.21
CA LYS A 157 -1.76 32.56 -1.01
C LYS A 157 -2.90 31.54 -1.20
N ASN A 158 -3.61 31.22 -0.12
CA ASN A 158 -4.69 30.22 -0.07
C ASN A 158 -4.22 28.78 -0.37
N ASP A 159 -2.95 28.46 -0.09
CA ASP A 159 -2.41 27.11 -0.26
C ASP A 159 -1.92 26.59 1.09
N ASP A 160 -2.82 25.88 1.77
CA ASP A 160 -2.61 25.33 3.10
C ASP A 160 -2.33 23.81 3.01
N LEU A 161 -1.25 23.40 3.66
CA LEU A 161 -0.82 22.01 3.81
C LEU A 161 -1.07 21.55 5.24
N VAL A 162 -1.69 20.39 5.37
CA VAL A 162 -2.02 19.76 6.65
C VAL A 162 -1.12 18.53 6.82
N PRO A 163 -0.14 18.56 7.73
CA PRO A 163 0.63 17.37 8.09
C PRO A 163 -0.27 16.28 8.68
N GLY A 164 0.24 15.06 8.76
CA GLY A 164 -0.49 13.94 9.32
C GLY A 164 0.33 12.66 9.28
N VAL A 165 -0.33 11.53 9.48
CA VAL A 165 0.30 10.21 9.48
C VAL A 165 -0.46 9.28 8.54
N SER A 166 0.27 8.51 7.74
CA SER A 166 -0.27 7.45 6.88
C SER A 166 0.15 6.08 7.42
N PHE A 167 -0.82 5.18 7.54
CA PHE A 167 -0.66 3.76 7.84
C PHE A 167 -1.01 2.98 6.60
N ALA A 168 -0.16 2.06 6.17
CA ALA A 168 -0.50 1.15 5.07
C ALA A 168 -0.19 -0.29 5.44
N ASN A 169 -1.07 -1.23 5.09
CA ASN A 169 -0.89 -2.64 5.42
C ASN A 169 -1.55 -3.55 4.39
N SER A 170 -0.92 -4.68 4.08
CA SER A 170 -1.50 -5.74 3.27
C SER A 170 -1.42 -7.08 3.99
N GLU A 171 -2.59 -7.64 4.26
CA GLU A 171 -2.72 -8.97 4.86
C GLU A 171 -2.37 -10.10 3.87
N VAL A 172 -2.36 -9.80 2.57
CA VAL A 172 -2.09 -10.74 1.49
C VAL A 172 -0.77 -10.46 0.76
N GLY A 173 0.07 -9.60 1.32
CA GLY A 173 1.47 -9.44 0.89
C GLY A 173 1.69 -8.57 -0.35
N VAL A 174 0.73 -7.69 -0.69
CA VAL A 174 0.89 -6.66 -1.73
C VAL A 174 1.87 -5.57 -1.27
N LEU A 175 1.73 -5.14 -0.01
CA LEU A 175 2.54 -4.09 0.60
C LEU A 175 3.09 -4.59 1.95
N ALA A 176 4.25 -4.07 2.35
CA ALA A 176 4.73 -4.16 3.72
C ALA A 176 3.96 -3.18 4.61
N PHE A 177 3.77 -3.52 5.89
CA PHE A 177 3.25 -2.57 6.86
C PHE A 177 4.11 -1.30 6.92
N SER A 178 3.49 -0.12 6.91
CA SER A 178 4.19 1.14 7.06
C SER A 178 3.48 2.19 7.90
N ILE A 179 4.28 3.06 8.53
CA ILE A 179 3.85 4.27 9.23
C ILE A 179 4.70 5.42 8.68
N GLU A 180 4.10 6.33 7.93
CA GLU A 180 4.80 7.36 7.14
C GLU A 180 4.19 8.74 7.36
N ALA A 181 4.96 9.79 7.09
CA ALA A 181 4.47 11.16 7.17
C ALA A 181 3.53 11.45 6.00
N TYR A 182 2.39 12.06 6.29
CA TYR A 182 1.37 12.43 5.32
C TYR A 182 1.25 13.95 5.25
N PHE A 183 1.05 14.49 4.05
CA PHE A 183 0.75 15.90 3.84
C PHE A 183 -0.46 16.03 2.92
N TYR A 184 -1.49 16.70 3.40
CA TYR A 184 -2.74 16.94 2.69
C TYR A 184 -2.84 18.39 2.25
N ARG A 185 -2.92 18.62 0.94
CA ARG A 185 -3.04 19.95 0.35
C ARG A 185 -4.52 20.30 0.17
N LEU A 186 -5.00 21.30 0.92
CA LEU A 186 -6.44 21.62 1.00
C LEU A 186 -7.03 22.13 -0.32
N VAL A 187 -6.30 23.00 -1.04
CA VAL A 187 -6.83 23.66 -2.25
C VAL A 187 -7.22 22.68 -3.37
N CYS A 188 -6.58 21.52 -3.41
CA CYS A 188 -6.81 20.51 -4.45
C CYS A 188 -7.21 19.14 -3.88
N SER A 189 -7.26 19.01 -2.55
CA SER A 189 -7.53 17.74 -1.85
C SER A 189 -6.57 16.62 -2.24
N ASN A 190 -5.30 16.94 -2.52
CA ASN A 190 -4.29 15.94 -2.88
C ASN A 190 -3.52 15.51 -1.64
N GLY A 191 -3.22 14.22 -1.53
CA GLY A 191 -2.31 13.67 -0.54
C GLY A 191 -0.89 13.51 -1.06
N MET A 192 0.10 13.63 -0.19
CA MET A 192 1.49 13.24 -0.44
C MET A 192 1.99 12.42 0.74
N ILE A 193 2.74 11.35 0.47
CA ILE A 193 3.36 10.52 1.49
C ILE A 193 4.86 10.78 1.43
N SER A 194 5.38 11.46 2.45
CA SER A 194 6.80 11.79 2.53
C SER A 194 7.61 10.58 2.97
N THR A 195 8.76 10.37 2.33
CA THR A 195 9.70 9.35 2.77
C THR A 195 10.42 9.81 4.03
N THR A 196 10.12 9.16 5.14
CA THR A 196 10.83 9.40 6.40
C THR A 196 12.18 8.71 6.42
N SER A 197 13.18 9.36 7.03
CA SER A 197 14.51 8.79 7.28
C SER A 197 14.49 7.60 8.26
N VAL A 198 13.49 7.57 9.14
CA VAL A 198 13.18 6.44 10.01
C VAL A 198 12.67 5.29 9.15
N ALA A 199 13.21 4.09 9.35
CA ALA A 199 12.73 2.87 8.71
C ALA A 199 11.23 2.71 8.98
N SER A 200 10.42 3.15 8.03
CA SER A 200 8.95 3.25 8.15
C SER A 200 8.25 2.07 7.51
N ARG A 201 8.98 1.17 6.82
CA ARG A 201 8.45 0.03 6.08
C ARG A 201 8.97 -1.27 6.69
N PHE A 202 8.04 -2.07 7.18
CA PHE A 202 8.32 -3.27 7.95
C PHE A 202 7.86 -4.49 7.17
N LYS A 203 8.83 -5.23 6.64
CA LYS A 203 8.53 -6.53 6.02
C LYS A 203 7.86 -7.42 7.06
N HIS A 204 6.88 -8.19 6.62
CA HIS A 204 6.13 -9.17 7.41
C HIS A 204 6.99 -10.38 7.79
N ILE A 205 8.06 -10.14 8.54
CA ILE A 205 9.02 -11.14 9.04
C ILE A 205 9.26 -11.00 10.55
N SER A 206 8.65 -9.98 11.18
CA SER A 206 8.74 -9.71 12.61
C SER A 206 7.59 -8.79 13.05
N ARG A 207 7.27 -8.77 14.35
CA ARG A 207 6.30 -7.83 14.94
C ARG A 207 6.93 -6.54 15.47
N LYS A 208 8.23 -6.32 15.20
CA LYS A 208 8.98 -5.16 15.68
C LYS A 208 8.30 -3.81 15.40
N ALA A 209 7.58 -3.71 14.29
CA ALA A 209 6.84 -2.50 13.92
C ALA A 209 5.74 -2.14 14.93
N LEU A 210 5.03 -3.15 15.43
CA LEU A 210 3.97 -2.98 16.43
C LEU A 210 4.58 -2.78 17.83
N GLU A 211 5.63 -3.53 18.15
CA GLU A 211 6.37 -3.36 19.42
C GLU A 211 6.99 -1.96 19.56
N GLN A 212 7.41 -1.36 18.46
CA GLN A 212 8.02 -0.03 18.41
C GLN A 212 7.05 1.06 17.93
N PHE A 213 5.76 0.74 17.80
CA PHE A 213 4.73 1.61 17.23
C PHE A 213 4.78 3.06 17.76
N PRO A 214 4.77 3.33 19.10
CA PRO A 214 4.79 4.70 19.60
C PRO A 214 6.08 5.45 19.26
N ASN A 215 7.22 4.76 19.21
CA ASN A 215 8.51 5.37 18.88
C ASN A 215 8.59 5.72 17.39
N ILE A 216 8.08 4.83 16.53
CA ILE A 216 7.98 5.08 15.09
C ILE A 216 7.06 6.27 14.83
N LEU A 217 5.88 6.29 15.45
CA LEU A 217 4.91 7.38 15.32
C LEU A 217 5.51 8.74 15.72
N LYS A 218 6.19 8.80 16.87
CA LYS A 218 6.92 10.01 17.31
C LYS A 218 7.99 10.43 16.30
N GLY A 219 8.76 9.49 15.77
CA GLY A 219 9.78 9.76 14.77
C GLY A 219 9.20 10.32 13.46
N VAL A 220 8.06 9.78 13.00
CA VAL A 220 7.34 10.28 11.83
C VAL A 220 6.86 11.70 12.04
N ILE A 221 6.24 11.99 13.18
CA ILE A 221 5.78 13.33 13.55
C ILE A 221 6.95 14.32 13.58
N TYR A 222 8.06 13.96 14.23
CA TYR A 222 9.26 14.79 14.29
C TYR A 222 9.86 15.07 12.91
N GLN A 223 9.94 14.06 12.03
CA GLN A 223 10.45 14.23 10.67
C GLN A 223 9.54 15.13 9.82
N SER A 224 8.22 15.05 10.00
CA SER A 224 7.28 15.86 9.23
C SER A 224 7.46 17.38 9.47
N GLU A 225 7.96 17.79 10.63
CA GLU A 225 8.34 19.20 10.87
C GLU A 225 9.51 19.65 9.99
N HIS A 226 10.46 18.77 9.68
CA HIS A 226 11.59 19.08 8.80
C HIS A 226 11.16 19.12 7.32
N ASP A 227 10.20 18.28 6.94
CA ASP A 227 9.65 18.28 5.58
C ASP A 227 8.84 19.55 5.29
N ARG A 228 8.31 20.23 6.32
CA ARG A 228 7.69 21.57 6.19
C ARG A 228 8.65 22.57 5.53
N GLU A 229 9.90 22.61 5.97
CA GLU A 229 10.91 23.52 5.40
C GLU A 229 11.23 23.14 3.96
N ARG A 230 11.33 21.84 3.66
CA ARG A 230 11.53 21.36 2.29
C ARG A 230 10.41 21.78 1.35
N PHE A 231 9.16 21.80 1.82
CA PHE A 231 8.06 22.32 1.01
C PHE A 231 8.28 23.78 0.63
N VAL A 232 8.64 24.63 1.59
CA VAL A 232 8.94 26.05 1.34
C VAL A 232 10.07 26.20 0.32
N ILE A 233 11.16 25.43 0.47
CA ILE A 233 12.28 25.44 -0.48
C ILE A 233 11.84 24.96 -1.86
N SER A 234 11.03 23.90 -1.93
CA SER A 234 10.54 23.34 -3.20
C SER A 234 9.69 24.34 -3.99
N ALA A 235 8.95 25.20 -3.29
CA ALA A 235 8.14 26.25 -3.90
C ALA A 235 9.00 27.37 -4.51
N GLN A 236 10.25 27.52 -4.07
CA GLN A 236 11.19 28.54 -4.54
C GLN A 236 12.24 27.98 -5.51
N THR A 237 12.47 26.67 -5.49
CA THR A 237 13.49 26.00 -6.31
C THR A 237 13.05 25.92 -7.76
N LYS A 238 13.67 26.72 -8.64
CA LYS A 238 13.34 26.74 -10.07
C LYS A 238 13.77 25.47 -10.80
N VAL A 239 12.99 25.10 -11.81
CA VAL A 239 13.23 23.96 -12.72
C VAL A 239 13.07 24.47 -14.15
N ASP A 240 14.15 24.43 -14.93
CA ASP A 240 14.18 25.00 -16.29
C ASP A 240 13.31 24.20 -17.27
N ASN A 241 13.35 22.86 -17.19
CA ASN A 241 12.53 21.97 -18.03
C ASN A 241 11.74 20.95 -17.20
N PRO A 242 10.61 21.36 -16.59
CA PRO A 242 9.83 20.49 -15.71
C PRO A 242 9.32 19.21 -16.37
N LEU A 243 8.93 19.27 -17.65
CA LEU A 243 8.44 18.10 -18.38
C LEU A 243 9.54 17.06 -18.60
N GLU A 244 10.76 17.50 -18.91
CA GLU A 244 11.90 16.60 -19.03
C GLU A 244 12.31 16.03 -17.65
N THR A 245 12.23 16.84 -16.59
CA THR A 245 12.44 16.37 -15.21
C THR A 245 11.42 15.28 -14.83
N ILE A 246 10.12 15.50 -15.09
CA ILE A 246 9.06 14.50 -14.87
C ILE A 246 9.33 13.23 -15.70
N ALA A 247 9.73 13.37 -16.97
CA ALA A 247 10.07 12.22 -17.82
C ALA A 247 11.28 11.42 -17.28
N SER A 248 12.27 12.11 -16.71
CA SER A 248 13.42 11.50 -16.04
C SER A 248 12.99 10.70 -14.81
N PHE A 249 12.20 11.33 -13.91
CA PHE A 249 11.67 10.68 -12.72
C PHE A 249 10.75 9.50 -13.05
N ASN A 250 9.90 9.62 -14.07
CA ASN A 250 9.05 8.51 -14.51
C ASN A 250 9.87 7.26 -14.90
N ARG A 251 11.02 7.46 -15.57
CA ARG A 251 11.94 6.37 -15.89
C ARG A 251 12.60 5.81 -14.63
N GLN A 252 13.10 6.67 -13.75
CA GLN A 252 13.79 6.27 -12.53
C GLN A 252 12.88 5.48 -11.56
N PHE A 253 11.61 5.87 -11.46
CA PHE A 253 10.64 5.27 -10.55
C PHE A 253 9.84 4.12 -11.17
N ASN A 254 10.17 3.70 -12.39
CA ASN A 254 9.45 2.66 -13.14
C ASN A 254 7.94 2.95 -13.18
N ILE A 255 7.58 4.17 -13.58
CA ILE A 255 6.20 4.61 -13.74
C ILE A 255 5.60 3.94 -14.98
N THR A 256 4.43 3.31 -14.82
CA THR A 256 3.72 2.65 -15.92
C THR A 256 3.15 3.69 -16.89
N LYS A 257 2.75 3.27 -18.10
CA LYS A 257 2.11 4.19 -19.06
C LYS A 257 0.84 4.83 -18.50
N LYS A 258 0.06 4.05 -17.75
CA LYS A 258 -1.19 4.48 -17.11
C LYS A 258 -0.91 5.52 -16.02
N GLU A 259 0.03 5.22 -15.12
CA GLU A 259 0.48 6.14 -14.08
C GLU A 259 1.07 7.44 -14.69
N ALA A 260 1.90 7.34 -15.73
CA ALA A 260 2.49 8.50 -16.41
C ALA A 260 1.43 9.40 -17.05
N GLN A 261 0.35 8.83 -17.58
CA GLN A 261 -0.79 9.60 -18.10
C GLN A 261 -1.50 10.35 -16.98
N ALA A 262 -1.66 9.74 -15.81
CA ALA A 262 -2.23 10.41 -14.63
C ALA A 262 -1.34 11.56 -14.15
N VAL A 263 -0.02 11.35 -14.06
CA VAL A 263 0.95 12.41 -13.74
C VAL A 263 0.90 13.55 -14.75
N LYS A 264 0.78 13.24 -16.04
CA LYS A 264 0.64 14.26 -17.10
C LYS A 264 -0.62 15.11 -16.92
N LYS A 265 -1.77 14.51 -16.64
CA LYS A 265 -3.01 15.24 -16.34
C LYS A 265 -2.84 16.10 -15.08
N GLY A 266 -2.16 15.57 -14.06
CA GLY A 266 -1.83 16.31 -12.84
C GLY A 266 -1.00 17.56 -13.13
N TRP A 267 0.02 17.45 -13.98
CA TRP A 267 0.81 18.58 -14.47
C TRP A 267 -0.01 19.59 -15.26
N GLU A 268 -0.83 19.14 -16.21
CA GLU A 268 -1.66 20.01 -17.06
C GLU A 268 -2.66 20.85 -16.25
N ALA A 269 -3.07 20.36 -15.07
CA ALA A 269 -3.98 21.07 -14.18
C ALA A 269 -3.30 22.25 -13.44
N GLU A 270 -2.01 22.15 -13.12
CA GLU A 270 -1.26 23.18 -12.39
C GLU A 270 0.22 23.19 -12.81
N PRO A 271 0.51 23.67 -14.02
CA PRO A 271 1.89 23.75 -14.51
C PRO A 271 2.64 24.89 -13.82
N GLY A 272 3.95 24.78 -13.77
CA GLY A 272 4.81 25.87 -13.28
C GLY A 272 6.28 25.60 -13.53
N TYR A 273 7.17 26.27 -12.81
CA TYR A 273 8.63 26.17 -13.05
C TYR A 273 9.41 25.94 -11.77
N THR A 274 8.80 25.26 -10.80
CA THR A 274 9.47 24.95 -9.53
C THR A 274 9.34 23.47 -9.18
N MET A 275 10.21 23.00 -8.27
CA MET A 275 10.17 21.62 -7.79
C MET A 275 8.82 21.27 -7.17
N PHE A 276 8.16 22.23 -6.53
CA PHE A 276 6.79 22.04 -6.04
C PHE A 276 5.81 21.65 -7.15
N HIS A 277 5.88 22.27 -8.34
CA HIS A 277 4.99 21.91 -9.45
C HIS A 277 5.28 20.51 -9.99
N VAL A 278 6.55 20.09 -9.99
CA VAL A 278 6.94 18.72 -10.34
C VAL A 278 6.37 17.73 -9.31
N ILE A 279 6.49 18.01 -8.01
CA ILE A 279 5.90 17.20 -6.93
C ILE A 279 4.37 17.12 -7.08
N ASN A 280 3.73 18.27 -7.31
CA ASN A 280 2.28 18.38 -7.44
C ASN A 280 1.74 17.60 -8.64
N ALA A 281 2.51 17.46 -9.73
CA ALA A 281 2.10 16.61 -10.85
C ALA A 281 1.85 15.16 -10.40
N TYR A 282 2.70 14.62 -9.52
CA TYR A 282 2.54 13.27 -8.98
C TYR A 282 1.37 13.18 -7.99
N THR A 283 1.30 14.08 -7.02
CA THR A 283 0.28 14.03 -5.96
C THR A 283 -1.12 14.35 -6.49
N ARG A 284 -1.22 15.22 -7.50
CA ARG A 284 -2.46 15.46 -8.25
C ARG A 284 -2.82 14.27 -9.13
N GLY A 285 -1.83 13.69 -9.82
CA GLY A 285 -2.01 12.49 -10.63
C GLY A 285 -2.54 11.30 -9.81
N ALA A 286 -2.14 11.19 -8.54
CA ALA A 286 -2.65 10.17 -7.61
C ALA A 286 -4.18 10.26 -7.34
N GLN A 287 -4.82 11.38 -7.69
CA GLN A 287 -6.28 11.54 -7.59
C GLN A 287 -7.02 11.12 -8.87
N ASP A 288 -6.33 10.60 -9.90
CA ASP A 288 -6.99 10.11 -11.11
C ASP A 288 -7.89 8.90 -10.76
N PRO A 289 -9.20 8.95 -11.09
CA PRO A 289 -10.18 7.94 -10.68
C PRO A 289 -9.97 6.57 -11.35
N TYR A 290 -9.12 6.48 -12.37
CA TYR A 290 -8.80 5.22 -13.05
C TYR A 290 -7.62 4.49 -12.40
N LEU A 291 -6.92 5.10 -11.44
CA LEU A 291 -5.87 4.44 -10.69
C LEU A 291 -6.47 3.57 -9.57
N ASP A 292 -5.89 2.39 -9.39
CA ASP A 292 -6.14 1.62 -8.18
C ASP A 292 -5.38 2.22 -6.98
N ALA A 293 -5.54 1.61 -5.82
CA ALA A 293 -4.92 2.13 -4.60
C ALA A 293 -3.42 1.99 -4.56
N GLU A 294 -2.88 0.89 -5.08
CA GLU A 294 -1.45 0.67 -5.11
C GLU A 294 -0.80 1.72 -6.02
N GLU A 295 -1.36 1.91 -7.22
CA GLU A 295 -0.93 2.93 -8.17
C GLU A 295 -1.03 4.35 -7.59
N SER A 296 -2.16 4.68 -6.97
CA SER A 296 -2.33 5.98 -6.33
C SER A 296 -1.35 6.20 -5.18
N TYR A 297 -1.22 5.23 -4.28
CA TYR A 297 -0.32 5.29 -3.13
C TYR A 297 1.14 5.42 -3.61
N LYS A 298 1.52 4.68 -4.66
CA LYS A 298 2.83 4.80 -5.31
C LYS A 298 3.08 6.22 -5.82
N LEU A 299 2.13 6.85 -6.50
CA LEU A 299 2.30 8.23 -7.00
C LEU A 299 2.46 9.24 -5.85
N GLU A 300 1.71 9.10 -4.75
CA GLU A 300 1.88 9.95 -3.57
C GLU A 300 3.27 9.78 -2.92
N GLN A 301 3.78 8.54 -2.86
CA GLN A 301 5.12 8.25 -2.40
C GLN A 301 6.20 8.83 -3.33
N MET A 302 5.99 8.80 -4.65
CA MET A 302 6.93 9.42 -5.59
C MET A 302 7.02 10.94 -5.37
N GLY A 303 5.89 11.60 -5.10
CA GLY A 303 5.90 13.02 -4.70
C GLY A 303 6.78 13.27 -3.47
N GLY A 304 6.67 12.42 -2.44
CA GLY A 304 7.54 12.48 -1.26
C GLY A 304 9.01 12.19 -1.53
N ILE A 305 9.32 11.23 -2.39
CA ILE A 305 10.71 10.95 -2.82
C ILE A 305 11.28 12.19 -3.51
N VAL A 306 10.54 12.79 -4.44
CA VAL A 306 11.00 14.01 -5.13
C VAL A 306 11.21 15.15 -4.13
N LEU A 307 10.32 15.33 -3.14
CA LEU A 307 10.51 16.32 -2.07
C LEU A 307 11.81 16.06 -1.28
N SER A 308 12.14 14.80 -1.00
CA SER A 308 13.37 14.45 -0.26
C SER A 308 14.65 14.80 -1.01
N LEU A 309 14.60 14.96 -2.34
CA LEU A 309 15.73 15.38 -3.19
C LEU A 309 15.95 16.90 -3.14
N VAL A 310 14.99 17.66 -2.65
CA VAL A 310 15.13 19.12 -2.47
C VAL A 310 16.13 19.33 -1.33
N LYS A 311 17.33 19.80 -1.68
CA LYS A 311 18.39 20.08 -0.72
C LYS A 311 17.98 21.24 0.18
N GLN A 312 18.23 21.09 1.48
CA GLN A 312 18.20 22.18 2.45
C GLN A 312 19.35 23.14 2.19
#